data_AF-A0A930FLC5-F1
#
_entry.id   AF-A0A930FLC5-F1
#
_cell.length_a   1.000
_cell.length_b   1.000
_cell.length_c   1.000
_cell.angle_alpha   90.00
_cell.angle_beta   90.00
_cell.angle_gamma   90.00
#
_symmetry.space_group_name_H-M   'P 1'
#
loop_
_entity.id
_entity.type
_entity.pdbx_description
1 polymer ?
#
loop_
_entity_poly.entity_id
_entity_poly.type
_entity_poly.pdbx_seq_one_letter_code
_entity_poly.pdbx_strand_id
1 'polypeptide(L)'
;MKKYSILLSLLLFSCRENTPNTDSVDANSIVMEEQINSSIDTTLLVKNFRSQLLPDKELSLDHYYNDVVLIKKITPTTLTVEKNGKETSFPVEAESMTYMDLDYSVGQYVVIRWKIIIDNGKITEVLENIGKFNRSSDLRRDQVLEIGKIYKDTVVFLENITDYDYFFFLVSKEKDTVGIIYYDDEIPFRKGDTIALQWKMDSIDIAGEGILSFEEWYVSGKKIGHKTKK
;
A
#
# COMPACT_ATOMS: atom_id res chain seq x y z
N MET A 1 41.42 -44.18 -11.20
CA MET A 1 41.87 -43.21 -12.23
C MET A 1 40.75 -42.18 -12.35
N LYS A 2 40.91 -40.87 -12.14
CA LYS A 2 42.01 -39.94 -12.45
C LYS A 2 42.31 -39.00 -11.27
N LYS A 3 43.57 -38.56 -11.21
CA LYS A 3 44.17 -37.65 -10.20
C LYS A 3 44.07 -36.21 -10.71
N TYR A 4 43.83 -35.24 -9.83
CA TYR A 4 44.12 -33.83 -10.12
C TYR A 4 45.24 -33.36 -9.20
N SER A 5 46.29 -32.84 -9.85
CA SER A 5 47.57 -32.42 -9.30
C SER A 5 47.52 -30.94 -8.96
N ILE A 6 48.03 -30.60 -7.78
CA ILE A 6 48.34 -29.24 -7.32
C ILE A 6 49.45 -28.67 -8.21
N LEU A 7 49.36 -27.39 -8.59
CA LEU A 7 50.55 -26.59 -8.89
C LEU A 7 50.36 -25.13 -8.45
N LEU A 8 51.13 -24.78 -7.42
CA LEU A 8 51.33 -23.45 -6.86
C LEU A 8 52.43 -22.75 -7.68
N SER A 9 52.19 -21.54 -8.17
CA SER A 9 53.18 -20.75 -8.90
C SER A 9 53.47 -19.47 -8.12
N LEU A 10 54.62 -19.45 -7.44
CA LEU A 10 55.24 -18.26 -6.87
C LEU A 10 55.97 -17.50 -8.00
N LEU A 11 55.66 -16.22 -8.18
CA LEU A 11 56.49 -15.31 -8.96
C LEU A 11 57.03 -14.23 -8.04
N LEU A 12 58.34 -14.32 -7.81
CA LEU A 12 59.21 -13.33 -7.23
C LEU A 12 59.34 -12.15 -8.20
N PHE A 13 59.16 -10.92 -7.72
CA PHE A 13 59.92 -9.79 -8.23
C PHE A 13 60.48 -8.96 -7.07
N SER A 14 61.80 -8.88 -7.13
CA SER A 14 62.73 -8.20 -6.24
C SER A 14 62.55 -6.70 -6.23
N CYS A 15 62.84 -6.10 -5.08
CA CYS A 15 63.06 -4.69 -4.86
C CYS A 15 63.95 -4.03 -5.92
N ARG A 16 63.57 -2.85 -6.38
CA ARG A 16 64.49 -1.86 -6.98
C ARG A 16 64.30 -0.53 -6.26
N GLU A 17 65.44 0.09 -5.97
CA GLU A 17 65.70 1.16 -5.02
C GLU A 17 64.98 2.49 -5.26
N ASN A 18 64.63 3.15 -4.16
CA ASN A 18 64.28 4.58 -4.10
C ASN A 18 65.51 5.45 -4.42
N THR A 19 65.35 6.43 -5.31
CA THR A 19 66.01 7.75 -5.15
C THR A 19 65.11 8.87 -5.68
N PRO A 20 65.13 10.06 -5.07
CA PRO A 20 64.15 11.13 -5.28
C PRO A 20 64.63 12.18 -6.28
N ASN A 21 63.71 12.75 -7.06
CA ASN A 21 63.67 14.19 -7.37
C ASN A 21 62.43 14.55 -8.23
N THR A 22 61.54 15.34 -7.62
CA THR A 22 61.02 16.64 -8.11
C THR A 22 61.04 16.86 -9.63
N ASP A 23 59.89 16.94 -10.30
CA ASP A 23 59.05 18.15 -10.38
C ASP A 23 57.83 17.97 -11.31
N SER A 24 56.80 18.78 -11.04
CA SER A 24 55.52 18.99 -11.75
C SER A 24 54.40 17.96 -11.50
N VAL A 25 53.70 18.15 -10.37
CA VAL A 25 52.32 17.70 -10.22
C VAL A 25 51.44 18.64 -11.03
N ASP A 26 50.85 18.13 -12.11
CA ASP A 26 49.75 18.79 -12.81
C ASP A 26 48.58 18.94 -11.82
N ALA A 27 48.34 20.16 -11.34
CA ALA A 27 47.28 20.51 -10.40
C ALA A 27 45.86 20.37 -10.98
N ASN A 28 45.71 19.79 -12.18
CA ASN A 28 44.44 19.65 -12.89
C ASN A 28 43.85 18.24 -12.85
N SER A 29 44.52 17.23 -12.27
CA SER A 29 43.94 15.87 -12.18
C SER A 29 43.30 15.55 -10.83
N ILE A 30 43.47 16.39 -9.80
CA ILE A 30 42.89 16.16 -8.47
C ILE A 30 41.54 16.91 -8.29
N VAL A 31 41.22 17.85 -9.18
CA VAL A 31 39.99 18.66 -9.08
C VAL A 31 38.77 18.00 -9.77
N MET A 32 38.94 16.87 -10.45
CA MET A 32 37.84 16.25 -11.23
C MET A 32 37.13 15.07 -10.54
N GLU A 33 37.55 14.66 -9.34
CA GLU A 33 36.80 13.69 -8.51
C GLU A 33 36.11 14.34 -7.30
N GLU A 34 36.39 15.61 -6.98
CA GLU A 34 35.83 16.31 -5.82
C GLU A 34 34.62 17.22 -6.14
N GLN A 35 33.99 17.06 -7.32
CA GLN A 35 32.84 17.88 -7.74
C GLN A 35 31.53 17.13 -8.05
N ILE A 36 31.43 15.84 -7.72
CA ILE A 36 30.14 15.11 -7.71
C ILE A 36 29.80 14.66 -6.28
N ASN A 37 30.03 15.52 -5.31
CA ASN A 37 29.30 15.50 -4.03
C ASN A 37 28.31 16.67 -4.02
N SER A 38 27.50 16.80 -5.08
CA SER A 38 26.28 17.58 -4.95
C SER A 38 25.44 16.84 -3.93
N SER A 39 25.29 17.39 -2.73
CA SER A 39 24.31 16.92 -1.76
C SER A 39 22.98 16.89 -2.50
N ILE A 40 22.55 15.68 -2.85
CA ILE A 40 21.26 15.48 -3.49
C ILE A 40 20.24 16.07 -2.52
N ASP A 41 19.61 17.18 -2.90
CA ASP A 41 18.56 17.78 -2.08
C ASP A 41 17.35 16.85 -2.15
N THR A 42 17.30 15.94 -1.19
CA THR A 42 16.25 14.94 -1.03
C THR A 42 14.89 15.60 -0.93
N THR A 43 14.80 16.82 -0.40
CA THR A 43 13.55 17.59 -0.31
C THR A 43 13.04 18.00 -1.69
N LEU A 44 13.93 18.52 -2.54
CA LEU A 44 13.58 18.92 -3.91
C LEU A 44 13.23 17.71 -4.77
N LEU A 45 13.93 16.59 -4.59
CA LEU A 45 13.62 15.33 -5.28
C LEU A 45 12.22 14.84 -4.96
N VAL A 46 11.85 14.78 -3.68
CA VAL A 46 10.54 14.28 -3.23
C VAL A 46 9.42 15.15 -3.76
N LYS A 47 9.57 16.47 -3.71
CA LYS A 47 8.57 17.42 -4.21
C LYS A 47 8.27 17.27 -5.70
N ASN A 48 9.29 16.90 -6.48
CA ASN A 48 9.18 16.70 -7.93
C ASN A 48 8.84 15.26 -8.33
N PHE A 49 8.88 14.31 -7.39
CA PHE A 49 8.52 12.93 -7.65
C PHE A 49 7.03 12.82 -7.98
N ARG A 50 6.71 11.95 -8.94
CA ARG A 50 5.34 11.63 -9.34
C ARG A 50 5.16 10.13 -9.26
N SER A 51 4.37 9.71 -8.30
CA SER A 51 4.11 8.30 -8.03
C SER A 51 3.40 7.63 -9.20
N GLN A 52 3.68 6.34 -9.39
CA GLN A 52 2.95 5.53 -10.36
C GLN A 52 1.52 5.23 -9.89
N LEU A 53 1.31 5.11 -8.57
CA LEU A 53 0.02 4.82 -7.94
C LEU A 53 -0.78 6.07 -7.53
N LEU A 54 -0.09 7.16 -7.20
CA LEU A 54 -0.66 8.42 -6.70
C LEU A 54 0.00 9.64 -7.39
N PRO A 55 -0.14 9.81 -8.71
CA PRO A 55 0.59 10.84 -9.47
C PRO A 55 0.28 12.27 -9.03
N ASP A 56 -0.93 12.52 -8.51
CA ASP A 56 -1.40 13.86 -8.13
C ASP A 56 -1.19 14.19 -6.64
N LYS A 57 -0.54 13.29 -5.89
CA LYS A 57 -0.33 13.45 -4.45
C LYS A 57 1.15 13.75 -4.15
N GLU A 58 1.39 14.76 -3.31
CA GLU A 58 2.71 14.97 -2.71
C GLU A 58 2.95 13.89 -1.64
N LEU A 59 4.05 13.16 -1.77
CA LEU A 59 4.42 12.05 -0.89
C LEU A 59 5.59 12.44 0.01
N SER A 60 5.76 11.69 1.09
CA SER A 60 6.82 11.83 2.08
C SER A 60 7.67 10.57 2.08
N LEU A 61 9.00 10.73 2.21
CA LEU A 61 9.92 9.61 2.37
C LEU A 61 9.56 8.78 3.60
N ASP A 62 9.71 7.47 3.47
CA ASP A 62 9.47 6.46 4.51
C ASP A 62 8.07 6.46 5.12
N HIS A 63 7.13 7.25 4.57
CA HIS A 63 5.74 7.23 4.97
C HIS A 63 5.03 6.07 4.28
N TYR A 64 4.26 5.30 5.06
CA TYR A 64 3.47 4.19 4.53
C TYR A 64 2.16 4.70 3.91
N TYR A 65 1.93 4.27 2.67
CA TYR A 65 0.70 4.46 1.94
C TYR A 65 0.01 3.11 1.78
N ASN A 66 -1.32 3.13 1.76
CA ASN A 66 -2.12 1.96 1.47
C ASN A 66 -3.00 2.25 0.25
N ASP A 67 -3.07 1.30 -0.67
CA ASP A 67 -3.85 1.44 -1.89
C ASP A 67 -4.52 0.13 -2.26
N VAL A 68 -5.71 0.22 -2.84
CA VAL A 68 -6.35 -0.95 -3.44
C VAL A 68 -6.03 -1.04 -4.91
N VAL A 69 -5.62 -2.24 -5.29
CA VAL A 69 -5.11 -2.55 -6.61
C VAL A 69 -5.64 -3.91 -7.07
N LEU A 70 -5.76 -4.08 -8.39
CA LEU A 70 -6.12 -5.36 -9.00
C LEU A 70 -4.86 -6.14 -9.34
N ILE A 71 -4.74 -7.39 -8.90
CA ILE A 71 -3.62 -8.25 -9.30
C ILE A 71 -3.76 -8.60 -10.79
N LYS A 72 -2.76 -8.24 -11.58
CA LYS A 72 -2.69 -8.57 -13.02
C LYS A 72 -1.76 -9.73 -13.30
N LYS A 73 -0.67 -9.84 -12.55
CA LYS A 73 0.32 -10.90 -12.72
C LYS A 73 1.07 -11.13 -11.41
N ILE A 74 1.31 -12.40 -11.11
CA ILE A 74 2.18 -12.84 -10.02
C ILE A 74 3.30 -13.66 -10.65
N THR A 75 4.54 -13.32 -10.36
CA THR A 75 5.74 -14.12 -10.66
C THR A 75 6.58 -14.27 -9.39
N PRO A 76 7.55 -15.20 -9.33
CA PRO A 76 8.35 -15.41 -8.12
C PRO A 76 9.13 -14.18 -7.61
N THR A 77 9.31 -13.15 -8.44
CA THR A 77 10.09 -11.96 -8.12
C THR A 77 9.34 -10.66 -8.36
N THR A 78 8.08 -10.71 -8.80
CA THR A 78 7.35 -9.51 -9.22
C THR A 78 5.85 -9.66 -9.02
N LEU A 79 5.24 -8.64 -8.43
CA LEU A 79 3.80 -8.45 -8.39
C LEU A 79 3.43 -7.30 -9.32
N THR A 80 2.65 -7.59 -10.37
CA THR A 80 2.08 -6.55 -11.24
C THR A 80 0.63 -6.32 -10.85
N VAL A 81 0.33 -5.05 -10.56
CA VAL A 81 -0.99 -4.60 -10.14
C VAL A 81 -1.51 -3.48 -11.02
N GLU A 82 -2.82 -3.34 -11.12
CA GLU A 82 -3.48 -2.25 -11.84
C GLU A 82 -4.25 -1.35 -10.87
N LYS A 83 -4.09 -0.04 -11.06
CA LYS A 83 -4.89 1.00 -10.40
C LYS A 83 -5.26 2.07 -11.41
N ASN A 84 -6.53 2.45 -11.48
CA ASN A 84 -7.05 3.47 -12.40
C ASN A 84 -6.67 3.24 -13.87
N GLY A 85 -6.64 1.97 -14.31
CA GLY A 85 -6.29 1.58 -15.68
C GLY A 85 -4.78 1.64 -15.99
N LYS A 86 -3.92 1.88 -15.00
CA LYS A 86 -2.46 1.87 -15.14
C LYS A 86 -1.86 0.69 -14.37
N GLU A 87 -1.00 -0.07 -15.04
CA GLU A 87 -0.27 -1.17 -14.42
C GLU A 87 1.06 -0.69 -13.81
N THR A 88 1.38 -1.20 -12.63
CA THR A 88 2.63 -0.95 -11.88
C THR A 88 3.18 -2.30 -11.43
N SER A 89 4.49 -2.50 -11.55
CA SER A 89 5.16 -3.73 -11.10
C SER A 89 6.07 -3.45 -9.92
N PHE A 90 5.90 -4.23 -8.86
CA PHE A 90 6.74 -4.19 -7.67
C PHE A 90 7.68 -5.39 -7.66
N PRO A 91 8.98 -5.19 -7.41
CA PRO A 91 9.84 -6.32 -7.06
C PRO A 91 9.35 -6.90 -5.73
N VAL A 92 9.42 -8.23 -5.61
CA VAL A 92 9.01 -8.95 -4.41
C VAL A 92 10.08 -9.96 -4.07
N GLU A 93 10.46 -10.03 -2.79
CA GLU A 93 11.40 -11.05 -2.33
C GLU A 93 10.75 -12.44 -2.36
N ALA A 94 11.50 -13.45 -2.78
CA ALA A 94 10.99 -14.81 -2.94
C ALA A 94 10.43 -15.39 -1.62
N GLU A 95 11.02 -15.01 -0.48
CA GLU A 95 10.56 -15.44 0.86
C GLU A 95 9.20 -14.82 1.23
N SER A 96 8.95 -13.58 0.81
CA SER A 96 7.65 -12.91 0.95
C SER A 96 6.59 -13.49 0.01
N MET A 97 6.99 -14.13 -1.09
CA MET A 97 6.09 -14.77 -2.05
C MET A 97 5.46 -16.07 -1.51
N THR A 98 6.16 -16.78 -0.63
CA THR A 98 5.65 -18.02 -0.01
C THR A 98 4.33 -17.82 0.73
N TYR A 99 4.08 -16.60 1.22
CA TYR A 99 2.79 -16.20 1.81
C TYR A 99 1.77 -15.71 0.77
N MET A 100 2.22 -15.23 -0.39
CA MET A 100 1.34 -14.70 -1.43
C MET A 100 0.71 -15.78 -2.32
N ASP A 101 1.48 -16.79 -2.71
CA ASP A 101 1.02 -17.85 -3.64
C ASP A 101 -0.11 -18.72 -3.07
N LEU A 102 -0.26 -18.76 -1.74
CA LEU A 102 -1.30 -19.57 -1.07
C LEU A 102 -2.63 -18.82 -0.89
N ASP A 103 -2.63 -17.48 -0.95
CA ASP A 103 -3.75 -16.64 -0.53
C ASP A 103 -4.23 -15.63 -1.58
N TYR A 104 -3.47 -15.41 -2.67
CA TYR A 104 -3.80 -14.42 -3.70
C TYR A 104 -3.79 -14.99 -5.12
N SER A 105 -4.62 -14.42 -5.99
CA SER A 105 -4.76 -14.86 -7.38
C SER A 105 -4.89 -13.69 -8.35
N VAL A 106 -4.50 -13.92 -9.61
CA VAL A 106 -4.73 -12.96 -10.70
C VAL A 106 -6.23 -12.67 -10.83
N GLY A 107 -6.59 -11.39 -11.00
CA GLY A 107 -7.97 -10.92 -11.04
C GLY A 107 -8.57 -10.60 -9.66
N GLN A 108 -7.82 -10.85 -8.58
CA GLN A 108 -8.23 -10.47 -7.23
C GLN A 108 -7.83 -9.03 -6.93
N TYR A 109 -8.74 -8.28 -6.28
CA TYR A 109 -8.34 -7.02 -5.68
C TYR A 109 -7.73 -7.25 -4.30
N VAL A 110 -6.69 -6.50 -3.99
CA VAL A 110 -5.94 -6.56 -2.74
C VAL A 110 -5.62 -5.16 -2.25
N VAL A 111 -5.27 -5.08 -0.98
CA VAL A 111 -4.65 -3.90 -0.40
C VAL A 111 -3.15 -4.07 -0.51
N ILE A 112 -2.44 -3.07 -0.99
CA ILE A 112 -0.99 -3.00 -0.86
C ILE A 112 -0.62 -1.90 0.13
N ARG A 113 0.33 -2.21 1.01
CA ARG A 113 1.07 -1.21 1.79
C ARG A 113 2.39 -0.98 1.10
N TRP A 114 2.74 0.28 0.84
CA TRP A 114 3.95 0.65 0.11
C TRP A 114 4.48 1.98 0.64
N LYS A 115 5.74 2.29 0.32
CA LYS A 115 6.35 3.58 0.65
C LYS A 115 7.30 4.02 -0.45
N ILE A 116 7.75 5.27 -0.38
CA ILE A 116 8.86 5.75 -1.19
C ILE A 116 10.13 5.81 -0.36
N ILE A 117 11.21 5.25 -0.90
CA ILE A 117 12.55 5.31 -0.32
C ILE A 117 13.52 5.96 -1.31
N ILE A 118 14.71 6.33 -0.83
CA ILE A 118 15.84 6.64 -1.72
C ILE A 118 16.72 5.41 -1.80
N ASP A 119 16.85 4.84 -2.99
CA ASP A 119 17.80 3.78 -3.29
C ASP A 119 18.74 4.26 -4.41
N ASN A 120 20.04 4.18 -4.15
CA ASN A 120 21.10 4.62 -5.08
C ASN A 120 20.86 6.04 -5.65
N GLY A 121 20.42 6.97 -4.81
CA GLY A 121 20.16 8.37 -5.19
C GLY A 121 18.90 8.60 -6.01
N LYS A 122 18.02 7.60 -6.15
CA LYS A 122 16.72 7.69 -6.84
C LYS A 122 15.58 7.37 -5.90
N ILE A 123 14.45 8.03 -6.10
CA ILE A 123 13.22 7.69 -5.39
C ILE A 123 12.63 6.42 -6.02
N THR A 124 12.37 5.42 -5.17
CA THR A 124 11.83 4.12 -5.56
C THR A 124 10.58 3.83 -4.74
N GLU A 125 9.52 3.36 -5.41
CA GLU A 125 8.32 2.84 -4.74
C GLU A 125 8.56 1.39 -4.36
N VAL A 126 8.39 1.06 -3.09
CA VAL A 126 8.64 -0.28 -2.53
C VAL A 126 7.37 -0.81 -1.91
N LEU A 127 7.05 -2.07 -2.27
CA LEU A 127 5.96 -2.83 -1.66
C LEU A 127 6.43 -3.39 -0.31
N GLU A 128 5.65 -3.14 0.74
CA GLU A 128 5.95 -3.57 2.10
C GLU A 128 5.06 -4.72 2.54
N ASN A 129 3.78 -4.65 2.19
CA ASN A 129 2.81 -5.69 2.56
C ASN A 129 1.67 -5.77 1.53
N ILE A 130 0.99 -6.91 1.53
CA ILE A 130 -0.22 -7.17 0.77
C ILE A 130 -1.26 -7.81 1.70
N GLY A 131 -2.44 -7.20 1.74
CA GLY A 131 -3.57 -7.66 2.53
C GLY A 131 -4.73 -8.12 1.65
N LYS A 132 -5.52 -9.05 2.18
CA LYS A 132 -6.81 -9.42 1.59
C LYS A 132 -7.71 -8.20 1.56
N PHE A 133 -8.28 -7.91 0.40
CA PHE A 133 -9.32 -6.90 0.28
C PHE A 133 -10.66 -7.60 0.02
N ASN A 134 -11.56 -7.51 0.99
CA ASN A 134 -12.90 -8.05 0.83
C ASN A 134 -13.82 -6.98 0.22
N ARG A 135 -14.35 -7.26 -0.98
CA ARG A 135 -15.30 -6.39 -1.68
C ARG A 135 -16.76 -6.78 -1.43
N SER A 136 -17.03 -7.67 -0.48
CA SER A 136 -18.40 -8.08 -0.16
C SER A 136 -18.95 -7.29 1.02
N SER A 137 -20.19 -6.83 0.90
CA SER A 137 -21.00 -6.40 2.03
C SER A 137 -22.21 -7.33 2.13
N ASP A 138 -22.63 -7.62 3.35
CA ASP A 138 -23.90 -8.31 3.59
C ASP A 138 -25.11 -7.50 3.10
N LEU A 139 -24.96 -6.18 2.89
CA LEU A 139 -25.99 -5.38 2.20
C LEU A 139 -26.14 -5.76 0.73
N ARG A 140 -25.10 -6.34 0.10
CA ARG A 140 -25.01 -6.58 -1.35
C ARG A 140 -24.13 -7.80 -1.68
N ARG A 141 -24.50 -8.98 -1.17
CA ARG A 141 -23.71 -10.24 -1.33
C ARG A 141 -23.41 -10.63 -2.77
N ASP A 142 -24.31 -10.30 -3.69
CA ASP A 142 -24.18 -10.68 -5.10
C ASP A 142 -23.38 -9.65 -5.93
N GLN A 143 -22.77 -8.66 -5.28
CA GLN A 143 -22.05 -7.59 -5.96
C GLN A 143 -20.64 -7.42 -5.41
N VAL A 144 -19.68 -7.30 -6.33
CA VAL A 144 -18.32 -6.85 -6.03
C VAL A 144 -18.35 -5.32 -5.87
N LEU A 145 -18.06 -4.84 -4.67
CA LEU A 145 -18.08 -3.41 -4.35
C LEU A 145 -16.79 -2.70 -4.79
N GLU A 146 -16.90 -1.41 -5.04
CA GLU A 146 -15.83 -0.48 -5.40
C GLU A 146 -15.65 0.49 -4.23
N ILE A 147 -14.39 0.78 -3.87
CA ILE A 147 -14.07 1.71 -2.80
C ILE A 147 -14.47 3.13 -3.20
N GLY A 148 -15.01 3.88 -2.24
CA GLY A 148 -15.42 5.26 -2.44
C GLY A 148 -16.70 5.43 -3.28
N LYS A 149 -17.14 4.40 -4.01
CA LYS A 149 -18.40 4.43 -4.74
C LYS A 149 -19.57 4.49 -3.75
N ILE A 150 -20.49 5.40 -4.02
CA ILE A 150 -21.70 5.57 -3.20
C ILE A 150 -22.75 4.55 -3.62
N TYR A 151 -23.13 3.70 -2.67
CA TYR A 151 -24.21 2.74 -2.76
C TYR A 151 -25.45 3.27 -2.06
N LYS A 152 -26.63 2.77 -2.48
CA LYS A 152 -27.93 3.18 -1.94
C LYS A 152 -28.75 1.97 -1.57
N ASP A 153 -29.19 1.90 -0.33
CA ASP A 153 -29.94 0.76 0.18
C ASP A 153 -31.06 1.21 1.11
N THR A 154 -32.13 0.44 1.16
CA THR A 154 -33.21 0.63 2.15
C THR A 154 -32.99 -0.35 3.27
N VAL A 155 -32.79 0.18 4.49
CA VAL A 155 -32.42 -0.61 5.67
C VAL A 155 -33.26 -0.20 6.87
N VAL A 156 -33.25 -1.02 7.92
CA VAL A 156 -33.92 -0.71 9.20
C VAL A 156 -32.86 -0.44 10.26
N PHE A 157 -32.95 0.71 10.93
CA PHE A 157 -32.07 1.05 12.05
C PHE A 157 -32.34 0.16 13.25
N LEU A 158 -31.28 -0.39 13.83
CA LEU A 158 -31.38 -1.25 15.01
C LEU A 158 -30.92 -0.52 16.27
N GLU A 159 -29.67 -0.05 16.28
CA GLU A 159 -29.05 0.62 17.42
C GLU A 159 -27.75 1.32 17.02
N ASN A 160 -27.27 2.19 17.90
CA ASN A 160 -25.99 2.86 17.78
C ASN A 160 -25.00 2.25 18.78
N ILE A 161 -23.75 2.02 18.36
CA ILE A 161 -22.68 1.43 19.17
C ILE A 161 -21.47 2.37 19.12
N THR A 162 -21.05 2.82 20.30
CA THR A 162 -19.99 3.83 20.47
C THR A 162 -18.88 3.37 21.42
N ASP A 163 -18.85 2.07 21.76
CA ASP A 163 -17.94 1.51 22.77
C ASP A 163 -16.57 1.09 22.21
N TYR A 164 -16.33 1.31 20.91
CA TYR A 164 -15.12 0.90 20.19
C TYR A 164 -14.36 2.10 19.61
N ASP A 165 -13.17 1.86 19.05
CA ASP A 165 -12.33 2.88 18.41
C ASP A 165 -13.02 3.60 17.23
N TYR A 166 -13.96 2.91 16.58
CA TYR A 166 -14.84 3.49 15.56
C TYR A 166 -16.28 3.45 16.04
N PHE A 167 -17.02 4.53 15.82
CA PHE A 167 -18.46 4.54 16.04
C PHE A 167 -19.17 3.90 14.85
N PHE A 168 -20.16 3.06 15.14
CA PHE A 168 -20.98 2.45 14.11
C PHE A 168 -22.41 2.24 14.58
N PHE A 169 -23.35 2.25 13.65
CA PHE A 169 -24.72 1.85 13.94
C PHE A 169 -25.06 0.55 13.20
N LEU A 170 -25.87 -0.27 13.85
CA LEU A 170 -26.35 -1.51 13.26
C LEU A 170 -27.61 -1.24 12.43
N VAL A 171 -27.62 -1.79 11.22
CA VAL A 171 -28.80 -1.84 10.36
C VAL A 171 -29.12 -3.26 10.00
N SER A 172 -30.40 -3.55 9.80
CA SER A 172 -30.82 -4.78 9.15
C SER A 172 -31.31 -4.55 7.72
N LYS A 173 -30.93 -5.49 6.86
CA LYS A 173 -31.49 -5.67 5.53
C LYS A 173 -31.83 -7.14 5.39
N GLU A 174 -33.11 -7.42 5.16
CA GLU A 174 -33.62 -8.80 5.09
C GLU A 174 -33.32 -9.61 6.36
N LYS A 175 -32.38 -10.57 6.29
CA LYS A 175 -31.96 -11.42 7.43
C LYS A 175 -30.62 -10.99 8.03
N ASP A 176 -29.96 -10.04 7.41
CA ASP A 176 -28.57 -9.71 7.70
C ASP A 176 -28.48 -8.45 8.53
N THR A 177 -27.44 -8.38 9.35
CA THR A 177 -27.13 -7.23 10.20
C THR A 177 -25.75 -6.73 9.83
N VAL A 178 -25.65 -5.44 9.53
CA VAL A 178 -24.41 -4.80 9.08
C VAL A 178 -24.12 -3.60 9.96
N GLY A 179 -22.88 -3.45 10.38
CA GLY A 179 -22.38 -2.25 11.05
C GLY A 179 -22.01 -1.20 10.02
N ILE A 180 -22.51 0.02 10.19
CA ILE A 180 -22.16 1.16 9.34
C ILE A 180 -21.35 2.14 10.18
N ILE A 181 -20.08 2.32 9.82
CA ILE A 181 -19.15 3.23 10.48
C ILE A 181 -19.50 4.68 10.14
N TYR A 182 -19.37 5.57 11.11
CA TYR A 182 -19.56 7.00 10.93
C TYR A 182 -18.57 7.78 11.81
N TYR A 183 -18.42 9.08 11.54
CA TYR A 183 -17.60 9.98 12.38
C TYR A 183 -18.36 10.41 13.64
N ASP A 184 -17.78 11.26 14.48
CA ASP A 184 -18.36 11.71 15.76
C ASP A 184 -19.66 12.56 15.67
N ASP A 185 -20.40 12.46 14.56
CA ASP A 185 -21.71 13.07 14.37
C ASP A 185 -22.82 12.17 14.96
N GLU A 186 -23.73 12.74 15.75
CA GLU A 186 -24.89 11.97 16.21
C GLU A 186 -25.79 11.53 15.05
N ILE A 187 -26.12 10.24 15.02
CA ILE A 187 -27.03 9.65 14.03
C ILE A 187 -28.50 9.87 14.48
N PRO A 188 -29.33 10.62 13.73
CA PRO A 188 -30.65 11.06 14.18
C PRO A 188 -31.76 9.99 13.97
N PHE A 189 -31.42 8.70 14.01
CA PHE A 189 -32.36 7.60 13.77
C PHE A 189 -32.73 6.89 15.07
N ARG A 190 -33.96 6.36 15.13
CA ARG A 190 -34.46 5.57 16.25
C ARG A 190 -34.65 4.13 15.81
N LYS A 191 -34.53 3.20 16.77
CA LYS A 191 -34.77 1.76 16.54
C LYS A 191 -36.09 1.54 15.80
N GLY A 192 -36.03 0.78 14.71
CA GLY A 192 -37.16 0.50 13.82
C GLY A 192 -37.37 1.51 12.68
N ASP A 193 -36.66 2.64 12.65
CA ASP A 193 -36.72 3.57 11.53
C ASP A 193 -36.26 2.89 10.24
N THR A 194 -37.03 3.07 9.16
CA THR A 194 -36.61 2.67 7.82
C THR A 194 -35.86 3.83 7.20
N ILE A 195 -34.62 3.58 6.77
CA ILE A 195 -33.70 4.58 6.26
C ILE A 195 -33.43 4.29 4.78
N ALA A 196 -33.53 5.32 3.94
CA ALA A 196 -32.85 5.36 2.65
C ALA A 196 -31.39 5.74 2.90
N LEU A 197 -30.53 4.74 2.99
CA LEU A 197 -29.12 4.85 3.33
C LEU A 197 -28.27 5.06 2.08
N GLN A 198 -27.36 6.03 2.14
CA GLN A 198 -26.21 6.14 1.25
C GLN A 198 -24.95 5.81 2.03
N TRP A 199 -24.15 4.91 1.50
CA TRP A 199 -22.93 4.41 2.14
C TRP A 199 -21.86 4.13 1.08
N LYS A 200 -20.61 3.95 1.51
CA LYS A 200 -19.50 3.56 0.63
C LYS A 200 -18.66 2.49 1.32
N MET A 201 -17.97 1.67 0.54
CA MET A 201 -16.88 0.85 1.07
C MET A 201 -15.66 1.77 1.22
N ASP A 202 -15.08 1.84 2.42
CA ASP A 202 -13.89 2.66 2.66
C ASP A 202 -13.01 2.05 3.74
N SER A 203 -11.77 2.53 3.82
CA SER A 203 -10.77 1.94 4.68
C SER A 203 -10.91 2.33 6.15
N ILE A 204 -10.59 1.39 7.03
CA ILE A 204 -10.27 1.64 8.44
C ILE A 204 -8.80 1.27 8.70
N ASP A 205 -8.19 1.97 9.65
CA ASP A 205 -6.91 1.55 10.23
C ASP A 205 -7.18 0.75 11.50
N ILE A 206 -6.74 -0.51 11.53
CA ILE A 206 -6.85 -1.36 12.73
C ILE A 206 -5.58 -1.19 13.55
N ALA A 207 -5.73 -0.56 14.72
CA ALA A 207 -4.63 -0.31 15.64
C ALA A 207 -3.88 -1.61 15.99
N GLY A 208 -2.56 -1.58 15.88
CA GLY A 208 -1.69 -2.71 16.20
C GLY A 208 -1.49 -3.75 15.09
N GLU A 209 -2.37 -3.81 14.08
CA GLU A 209 -2.22 -4.76 12.96
C GLU A 209 -1.61 -4.12 11.72
N GLY A 210 -1.69 -2.80 11.57
CA GLY A 210 -1.16 -2.12 10.38
C GLY A 210 -1.83 -2.60 9.09
N ILE A 211 -3.03 -3.15 9.18
CA ILE A 211 -3.80 -3.60 8.03
C ILE A 211 -4.93 -2.60 7.81
N LEU A 212 -5.06 -2.19 6.55
CA LEU A 212 -6.22 -1.47 6.07
C LEU A 212 -7.35 -2.49 5.88
N SER A 213 -8.31 -2.55 6.80
CA SER A 213 -9.59 -3.25 6.51
C SER A 213 -10.50 -2.31 5.75
N PHE A 214 -11.52 -2.87 5.12
CA PHE A 214 -12.50 -2.12 4.37
C PHE A 214 -13.87 -2.46 4.89
N GLU A 215 -14.57 -1.43 5.32
CA GLU A 215 -15.85 -1.54 6.01
C GLU A 215 -16.87 -0.59 5.37
N GLU A 216 -18.13 -0.76 5.72
CA GLU A 216 -19.20 0.11 5.28
C GLU A 216 -19.20 1.44 6.03
N TRP A 217 -18.96 2.54 5.31
CA TRP A 217 -18.98 3.89 5.86
C TRP A 217 -20.24 4.66 5.46
N TYR A 218 -20.83 5.34 6.44
CA TYR A 218 -21.97 6.23 6.28
C TYR A 218 -21.61 7.42 5.39
N VAL A 219 -22.49 7.75 4.45
CA VAL A 219 -22.40 8.96 3.62
C VAL A 219 -23.57 9.90 3.92
N SER A 220 -24.79 9.38 3.89
CA SER A 220 -25.99 10.11 4.32
C SER A 220 -27.16 9.15 4.50
N GLY A 221 -28.20 9.58 5.21
CA GLY A 221 -29.39 8.79 5.41
C GLY A 221 -30.62 9.67 5.55
N LYS A 222 -31.75 9.21 5.03
CA LYS A 222 -33.05 9.85 5.22
C LYS A 222 -34.03 8.84 5.77
N LYS A 223 -34.69 9.18 6.88
CA LYS A 223 -35.84 8.42 7.37
C LYS A 223 -36.97 8.48 6.33
N ILE A 224 -37.44 7.31 5.92
CA ILE A 224 -38.55 7.16 4.96
C ILE A 224 -39.74 6.38 5.54
N GLY A 225 -39.60 5.83 6.75
CA GLY A 225 -40.67 5.11 7.43
C GLY A 225 -40.26 4.68 8.83
N HIS A 226 -41.16 3.96 9.49
CA HIS A 226 -40.89 3.36 10.80
C HIS A 226 -41.61 2.00 10.85
N LYS A 227 -40.86 0.93 11.07
CA LYS A 227 -41.42 -0.39 11.32
C LYS A 227 -41.55 -0.58 12.82
N THR A 228 -42.78 -0.54 13.33
CA THR A 228 -43.10 -1.14 14.62
C THR A 228 -43.03 -2.66 14.49
N LYS A 229 -42.39 -3.34 15.43
CA LYS A 229 -42.51 -4.81 15.54
C LYS A 229 -44.00 -5.15 15.60
N LYS A 230 -44.46 -6.03 14.71
CA LYS A 230 -45.68 -6.81 14.93
C LYS A 230 -45.41 -7.86 16.00
#